data_AF-A0A6M5Z313-F1
#
_entry.id   AF-A0A6M5Z313-F1
#
_cell.length_a   1.000
_cell.length_b   1.000
_cell.length_c   1.000
_cell.angle_alpha   90.00
_cell.angle_beta   90.00
_cell.angle_gamma   90.00
#
_symmetry.space_group_name_H-M   'P 1'
#
loop_
_entity.id
_entity.type
_entity.pdbx_description
1 polymer ?
#
loop_
_entity_poly.entity_id
_entity_poly.type
_entity_poly.pdbx_seq_one_letter_code
_entity_poly.pdbx_strand_id
1 'polypeptide(L)'
;MAKAKVSADDLVRLALRNAAEATSEVKLIGKDGGLFPSASGANKEAIATCLNAEQPLLKVVRKEGKVEFVTLAPAGFERIASELPEDKVGPLAKSVATALPFAPRIEFIQAVIGKTPLAAPELVALLEEAVAAEKAEQEARTVAAARRKAAEDEMLKALARAREVIEERRANRRAALRREWEVEGQSPAELALHVYQPKTEAADEDTREPASEPITDEEKGFRRDSVDQFAASWRTAWDGKKAEALEYLETAMWNIRGLELRGEPGARVAFDGRYHQCEAPAFTGDAVTIVRPGWVLNEGADRDYVALKAVVEKA
;
A
#
# COMPACT_ATOMS: atom_id res chain seq x y z
N MET A 1 46.80 -34.75 13.63
CA MET A 1 46.62 -33.45 14.30
C MET A 1 45.24 -32.93 13.95
N ALA A 2 44.33 -32.83 14.92
CA ALA A 2 42.98 -32.32 14.67
C ALA A 2 43.06 -30.80 14.47
N LYS A 3 42.54 -30.28 13.36
CA LYS A 3 42.38 -28.84 13.14
C LYS A 3 41.40 -28.30 14.18
N ALA A 4 41.84 -27.33 15.00
CA ALA A 4 40.95 -26.66 15.93
C ALA A 4 39.77 -26.05 15.15
N LYS A 5 38.54 -26.33 15.59
CA LYS A 5 37.32 -25.84 14.95
C LYS A 5 37.18 -24.35 15.30
N VAL A 6 37.31 -23.47 14.32
CA VAL A 6 37.10 -22.02 14.49
C VAL A 6 35.63 -21.78 14.84
N SER A 7 35.36 -20.96 15.86
CA SER A 7 34.00 -20.66 16.31
C SER A 7 33.30 -19.67 15.35
N ALA A 8 31.97 -19.71 15.29
CA ALA A 8 31.21 -18.77 14.46
C ALA A 8 31.40 -17.31 14.92
N ASP A 9 31.53 -17.07 16.23
CA ASP A 9 31.78 -15.73 16.77
C ASP A 9 33.14 -15.15 16.38
N ASP A 10 34.18 -15.99 16.34
CA ASP A 10 35.51 -15.55 15.86
C ASP A 10 35.47 -15.17 14.38
N LEU A 11 34.69 -15.91 13.58
CA LEU A 11 34.46 -15.58 12.17
C LEU A 11 33.68 -14.27 12.01
N VAL A 12 32.66 -14.03 12.84
CA VAL A 12 31.92 -12.75 12.86
C VAL A 12 32.86 -11.59 13.21
N ARG A 13 33.65 -11.70 14.29
CA ARG A 13 34.60 -10.65 14.69
C ARG A 13 35.62 -10.37 13.60
N LEU A 14 36.20 -11.40 12.99
CA LEU A 14 37.15 -11.25 11.89
C LEU A 14 36.51 -10.56 10.68
N ALA A 15 35.29 -10.97 10.31
CA ALA A 15 34.55 -10.34 9.21
C ALA A 15 34.26 -8.86 9.48
N LEU A 16 33.87 -8.49 10.70
CA LEU A 16 33.61 -7.10 11.08
C LEU A 16 34.88 -6.24 11.05
N ARG A 17 36.02 -6.77 11.54
CA ARG A 17 37.32 -6.08 11.43
C ARG A 17 37.74 -5.88 9.99
N ASN A 18 37.63 -6.92 9.15
CA ASN A 18 37.95 -6.81 7.72
C ASN A 18 37.04 -5.80 7.01
N ALA A 19 35.75 -5.75 7.38
CA ALA A 19 34.82 -4.75 6.85
C ALA A 19 35.15 -3.33 7.33
N ALA A 20 35.68 -3.18 8.55
CA ALA A 20 36.12 -1.89 9.11
C ALA A 20 37.42 -1.37 8.49
N GLU A 21 38.34 -2.28 8.13
CA GLU A 21 39.59 -1.93 7.46
C GLU A 21 39.41 -1.62 5.97
N ALA A 22 38.34 -2.13 5.36
CA ALA A 22 38.02 -1.84 3.98
C ALA A 22 37.53 -0.40 3.79
N THR A 23 38.19 0.34 2.90
CA THR A 23 37.80 1.71 2.54
C THR A 23 36.50 1.77 1.71
N SER A 24 36.07 0.64 1.14
CA SER A 24 34.90 0.54 0.27
C SER A 24 34.06 -0.70 0.58
N GLU A 25 32.90 -0.83 -0.08
CA GLU A 25 32.03 -2.00 0.04
C GLU A 25 32.82 -3.31 -0.20
N VAL A 26 32.59 -4.31 0.65
CA VAL A 26 33.28 -5.61 0.58
C VAL A 26 32.29 -6.68 0.13
N LYS A 27 32.76 -7.65 -0.66
CA LYS A 27 31.94 -8.81 -1.02
C LYS A 27 31.65 -9.63 0.25
N LEU A 28 30.39 -10.00 0.46
CA LEU A 28 30.04 -10.83 1.60
C LEU A 28 30.62 -12.24 1.46
N ILE A 29 30.47 -12.85 0.27
CA ILE A 29 30.91 -14.23 0.00
C ILE A 29 31.80 -14.25 -1.24
N GLY A 30 32.98 -14.86 -1.13
CA GLY A 30 33.90 -15.04 -2.24
C GLY A 30 35.27 -15.58 -1.79
N LYS A 31 35.89 -16.44 -2.61
CA LYS A 31 37.25 -16.96 -2.34
C LYS A 31 38.30 -15.85 -2.40
N ASP A 32 38.11 -14.89 -3.33
CA ASP A 32 39.02 -13.78 -3.57
C ASP A 32 38.37 -12.46 -3.13
N GLY A 33 38.70 -12.02 -1.91
CA GLY A 33 38.26 -10.74 -1.35
C GLY A 33 36.83 -10.72 -0.78
N GLY A 34 36.24 -11.88 -0.48
CA GLY A 34 35.01 -11.97 0.30
C GLY A 34 35.28 -11.99 1.81
N LEU A 35 34.36 -11.44 2.61
CA LEU A 35 34.42 -11.56 4.08
C LEU A 35 34.33 -13.03 4.52
N PHE A 36 33.54 -13.83 3.80
CA PHE A 36 33.41 -15.26 4.01
C PHE A 36 33.80 -16.05 2.75
N PRO A 37 34.61 -17.12 2.86
CA PRO A 37 35.06 -17.89 1.71
C PRO A 37 33.95 -18.77 1.09
N SER A 38 32.90 -19.12 1.85
CA SER A 38 31.77 -19.93 1.39
C SER A 38 30.50 -19.67 2.20
N ALA A 39 29.33 -20.00 1.64
CA ALA A 39 28.03 -19.93 2.30
C ALA A 39 27.68 -21.20 3.13
N SER A 40 28.67 -21.99 3.53
CA SER A 40 28.48 -23.34 4.08
C SER A 40 29.19 -23.54 5.43
N GLY A 41 28.72 -24.51 6.22
CA GLY A 41 29.29 -24.84 7.53
C GLY A 41 29.21 -23.68 8.52
N ALA A 42 30.27 -23.48 9.31
CA ALA A 42 30.35 -22.41 10.31
C ALA A 42 30.22 -20.99 9.71
N ASN A 43 30.57 -20.80 8.44
CA ASN A 43 30.37 -19.51 7.77
C ASN A 43 28.88 -19.20 7.57
N LYS A 44 28.03 -20.21 7.36
CA LYS A 44 26.58 -20.00 7.20
C LYS A 44 25.97 -19.39 8.46
N GLU A 45 26.36 -19.91 9.62
CA GLU A 45 25.92 -19.40 10.93
C GLU A 45 26.45 -17.98 11.16
N ALA A 46 27.74 -17.73 10.90
CA ALA A 46 28.33 -16.41 11.02
C ALA A 46 27.67 -15.37 10.08
N ILE A 47 27.40 -15.74 8.82
CA ILE A 47 26.69 -14.88 7.86
C ILE A 47 25.27 -14.57 8.36
N ALA A 48 24.54 -15.57 8.86
CA ALA A 48 23.20 -15.37 9.39
C ALA A 48 23.19 -14.42 10.59
N THR A 49 24.19 -14.54 11.49
CA THR A 49 24.37 -13.61 12.61
C THR A 49 24.70 -12.19 12.12
N CYS A 50 25.57 -12.06 11.12
CA CYS A 50 25.91 -10.75 10.57
C CYS A 50 24.74 -10.05 9.87
N LEU A 51 23.87 -10.81 9.21
CA LEU A 51 22.72 -10.33 8.45
C LEU A 51 21.38 -10.43 9.21
N ASN A 52 21.43 -10.57 10.54
CA ASN A 52 20.22 -10.65 11.35
C ASN A 52 19.35 -9.40 11.11
N ALA A 53 18.06 -9.60 10.82
CA ALA A 53 17.13 -8.52 10.47
C ALA A 53 16.84 -7.57 11.66
N GLU A 54 16.90 -8.06 12.89
CA GLU A 54 16.62 -7.26 14.09
C GLU A 54 17.80 -6.36 14.47
N GLN A 55 19.01 -6.89 14.35
CA GLN A 55 20.26 -6.17 14.65
C GLN A 55 21.34 -6.53 13.62
N PRO A 56 21.26 -5.95 12.41
CA PRO A 56 22.24 -6.25 11.37
C PRO A 56 23.61 -5.74 11.82
N LEU A 57 24.61 -6.61 11.82
CA LEU A 57 26.01 -6.24 12.06
C LEU A 57 26.66 -5.76 10.75
N LEU A 58 26.20 -6.30 9.62
CA LEU A 58 26.55 -5.88 8.27
C LEU A 58 25.28 -5.48 7.51
N LYS A 59 25.37 -4.39 6.76
CA LYS A 59 24.29 -3.90 5.89
C LYS A 59 24.63 -4.22 4.45
N VAL A 60 23.70 -4.85 3.73
CA VAL A 60 23.83 -5.06 2.28
C VAL A 60 23.54 -3.73 1.58
N VAL A 61 24.54 -3.19 0.88
CA VAL A 61 24.42 -1.91 0.16
C VAL A 61 24.02 -2.14 -1.29
N ARG A 62 24.56 -3.20 -1.91
CA ARG A 62 24.39 -3.47 -3.33
C ARG A 62 24.39 -4.96 -3.61
N LYS A 63 23.63 -5.38 -4.62
CA LYS A 63 23.60 -6.76 -5.12
C LYS A 63 23.94 -6.78 -6.61
N GLU A 64 24.96 -7.54 -6.98
CA GLU A 64 25.34 -7.78 -8.38
C GLU A 64 25.15 -9.27 -8.69
N GLY A 65 23.97 -9.62 -9.20
CA GLY A 65 23.58 -11.02 -9.40
C GLY A 65 23.50 -11.79 -8.07
N LYS A 66 24.39 -12.77 -7.88
CA LYS A 66 24.49 -13.56 -6.63
C LYS A 66 25.51 -12.99 -5.64
N VAL A 67 26.21 -11.92 -5.98
CA VAL A 67 27.23 -11.31 -5.12
C VAL A 67 26.59 -10.15 -4.36
N GLU A 68 26.64 -10.22 -3.03
CA GLU A 68 26.19 -9.16 -2.15
C GLU A 68 27.39 -8.36 -1.66
N PHE A 69 27.30 -7.04 -1.76
CA PHE A 69 28.28 -6.11 -1.24
C PHE A 69 27.75 -5.50 0.06
N VAL A 70 28.57 -5.55 1.09
CA VAL A 70 28.20 -5.16 2.45
C VAL A 70 29.11 -4.08 2.98
N THR A 71 28.56 -3.29 3.90
CA THR A 71 29.28 -2.33 4.74
C THR A 71 28.96 -2.57 6.21
N LEU A 72 29.77 -2.00 7.08
CA LEU A 72 29.58 -2.09 8.52
C LEU A 72 28.30 -1.35 8.94
N ALA A 73 27.43 -2.03 9.69
CA ALA A 73 26.24 -1.42 10.28
C ALA A 73 26.56 -0.88 11.70
N PRO A 74 25.69 -0.04 12.30
CA PRO A 74 25.94 0.52 13.63
C PRO A 74 26.20 -0.52 14.72
N ALA A 75 25.38 -1.58 14.80
CA ALA A 75 25.57 -2.65 15.78
C ALA A 75 26.89 -3.42 15.54
N GLY A 76 27.29 -3.58 14.28
CA GLY A 76 28.59 -4.16 13.93
C GLY A 76 29.75 -3.31 14.41
N PHE A 77 29.68 -1.99 14.21
CA PHE A 77 30.65 -1.03 14.71
C PHE A 77 30.76 -1.09 16.23
N GLU A 78 29.64 -1.03 16.95
CA GLU A 78 29.64 -1.09 18.42
C GLU A 78 30.31 -2.35 18.97
N ARG A 79 30.15 -3.49 18.29
CA ARG A 79 30.73 -4.77 18.70
C ARG A 79 32.26 -4.81 18.57
N ILE A 80 32.85 -4.05 17.65
CA ILE A 80 34.31 -4.05 17.42
C ILE A 80 35.00 -2.75 17.86
N ALA A 81 34.26 -1.71 18.24
CA ALA A 81 34.82 -0.39 18.53
C ALA A 81 35.94 -0.42 19.58
N SER A 82 35.81 -1.27 20.61
CA SER A 82 36.83 -1.44 21.65
C SER A 82 38.08 -2.20 21.20
N GLU A 83 38.01 -2.89 20.06
CA GLU A 83 39.11 -3.68 19.50
C GLU A 83 39.89 -2.90 18.43
N LEU A 84 39.36 -1.75 17.99
CA LEU A 84 39.97 -0.91 16.96
C LEU A 84 40.98 0.08 17.59
N PRO A 85 42.05 0.44 16.86
CA PRO A 85 42.93 1.55 17.26
C PRO A 85 42.15 2.85 17.39
N GLU A 86 42.44 3.65 18.42
CA GLU A 86 41.70 4.89 18.73
C GLU A 86 41.67 5.89 17.56
N ASP A 87 42.74 5.95 16.77
CA ASP A 87 42.85 6.81 15.57
C ASP A 87 41.94 6.37 14.41
N LYS A 88 41.48 5.11 14.42
CA LYS A 88 40.58 4.55 13.40
C LYS A 88 39.10 4.64 13.76
N VAL A 89 38.78 4.76 15.05
CA VAL A 89 37.39 4.79 15.54
C VAL A 89 36.62 5.97 14.95
N GLY A 90 37.20 7.18 14.97
CA GLY A 90 36.57 8.40 14.46
C GLY A 90 36.22 8.34 12.96
N PRO A 91 37.19 8.12 12.07
CA PRO A 91 36.94 8.01 10.63
C PRO A 91 35.95 6.89 10.26
N LEU A 92 36.03 5.74 10.92
CA LEU A 92 35.10 4.64 10.67
C LEU A 92 33.69 4.97 11.15
N ALA A 93 33.54 5.53 12.36
CA ALA A 93 32.24 5.98 12.87
C ALA A 93 31.61 7.00 11.92
N LYS A 94 32.40 7.93 11.38
CA LYS A 94 31.95 8.93 10.41
C LYS A 94 31.39 8.27 9.15
N SER A 95 32.08 7.26 8.61
CA SER A 95 31.63 6.48 7.44
C SER A 95 30.32 5.72 7.71
N VAL A 96 30.19 5.09 8.88
CA VAL A 96 28.95 4.41 9.28
C VAL A 96 27.81 5.42 9.43
N ALA A 97 28.09 6.56 10.07
CA ALA A 97 27.11 7.62 10.31
C ALA A 97 26.56 8.24 9.02
N THR A 98 27.41 8.52 8.02
CA THR A 98 26.96 9.09 6.74
C THR A 98 26.04 8.16 5.96
N ALA A 99 26.12 6.84 6.16
CA ALA A 99 25.23 5.86 5.54
C ALA A 99 23.85 5.74 6.22
N LEU A 100 23.63 6.41 7.35
CA LEU A 100 22.37 6.41 8.10
C LEU A 100 21.47 7.61 7.75
N PRO A 101 20.14 7.46 7.83
CA PRO A 101 19.20 8.59 7.87
C PRO A 101 19.48 9.55 9.04
N PHE A 102 19.00 10.79 8.99
CA PHE A 102 19.37 11.84 9.95
C PHE A 102 19.05 11.49 11.41
N ALA A 103 17.81 11.10 11.73
CA ALA A 103 17.44 10.70 13.10
C ALA A 103 18.34 9.60 13.71
N PRO A 104 18.48 8.39 13.12
CA PRO A 104 19.35 7.35 13.66
C PRO A 104 20.85 7.72 13.59
N ARG A 105 21.25 8.60 12.67
CA ARG A 105 22.62 9.14 12.61
C ARG A 105 22.94 9.97 13.86
N ILE A 106 22.02 10.82 14.31
CA ILE A 106 22.18 11.66 15.51
C ILE A 106 22.40 10.76 16.74
N GLU A 107 21.53 9.78 16.94
CA GLU A 107 21.62 8.84 18.07
C GLU A 107 22.93 8.05 18.05
N PHE A 108 23.30 7.52 16.89
CA PHE A 108 24.55 6.80 16.71
C PHE A 108 25.77 7.67 17.05
N ILE A 109 25.86 8.89 16.49
CA ILE A 109 26.99 9.79 16.74
C ILE A 109 27.07 10.15 18.23
N GLN A 110 25.96 10.48 18.87
CA GLN A 110 25.94 10.79 20.31
C GLN A 110 26.41 9.61 21.16
N ALA A 111 25.97 8.39 20.82
CA ALA A 111 26.42 7.17 21.49
C ALA A 111 27.92 6.93 21.31
N VAL A 112 28.47 7.13 20.10
CA VAL A 112 29.91 6.99 19.84
C VAL A 112 30.72 8.03 20.59
N ILE A 113 30.32 9.31 20.57
CA ILE A 113 31.02 10.38 21.28
C ILE A 113 31.03 10.12 22.80
N GLY A 114 29.92 9.64 23.36
CA GLY A 114 29.82 9.30 24.78
C GLY A 114 30.75 8.15 25.20
N LYS A 115 30.95 7.15 24.33
CA LYS A 115 31.84 6.01 24.59
C LYS A 115 33.31 6.31 24.27
N THR A 116 33.57 7.11 23.23
CA THR A 116 34.90 7.41 22.71
C THR A 116 35.06 8.90 22.44
N PRO A 117 35.34 9.73 23.48
CA PRO A 117 35.42 11.18 23.34
C PRO A 117 36.45 11.68 22.32
N LEU A 118 37.51 10.90 22.06
CA LEU A 118 38.54 11.23 21.06
C LEU A 118 38.01 11.26 19.62
N ALA A 119 36.89 10.60 19.33
CA ALA A 119 36.24 10.65 18.02
C ALA A 119 35.41 11.93 17.81
N ALA A 120 35.18 12.74 18.85
CA ALA A 120 34.32 13.91 18.79
C ALA A 120 34.72 14.94 17.71
N PRO A 121 36.00 15.30 17.50
CA PRO A 121 36.37 16.31 16.49
C PRO A 121 35.90 15.97 15.07
N GLU A 122 35.86 14.68 14.71
CA GLU A 122 35.38 14.22 13.40
C GLU A 122 33.86 14.13 13.29
N LEU A 123 33.19 13.90 14.42
CA LEU A 123 31.76 13.57 14.47
C LEU A 123 30.88 14.77 14.82
N VAL A 124 31.38 15.77 15.55
CA VAL A 124 30.60 16.94 15.97
C VAL A 124 30.06 17.73 14.76
N ALA A 125 30.88 17.97 13.75
CA ALA A 125 30.42 18.66 12.54
C ALA A 125 29.30 17.89 11.82
N LEU A 126 29.41 16.55 11.76
CA LEU A 126 28.40 15.70 11.16
C LEU A 126 27.11 15.63 12.00
N LEU A 127 27.24 15.71 13.33
CA LEU A 127 26.11 15.78 14.26
C LEU A 127 25.32 17.07 14.07
N GLU A 128 26.00 18.22 14.01
CA GLU A 128 25.36 19.52 13.80
C GLU A 128 24.62 19.58 12.46
N GLU A 129 25.25 19.07 11.39
CA GLU A 129 24.61 18.95 10.07
C GLU A 129 23.36 18.06 10.14
N ALA A 130 23.45 16.90 10.79
CA ALA A 130 22.34 15.97 10.91
C ALA A 130 21.18 16.55 11.72
N VAL A 131 21.47 17.25 12.83
CA VAL A 131 20.46 17.93 13.67
C VAL A 131 19.76 19.05 12.89
N ALA A 132 20.53 19.85 12.14
CA ALA A 132 19.96 20.92 11.31
C ALA A 132 19.05 20.35 10.21
N ALA A 133 19.47 19.28 9.54
CA ALA A 133 18.69 18.61 8.50
C ALA A 133 17.41 17.96 9.04
N GLU A 134 17.48 17.25 10.18
CA GLU A 134 16.31 16.65 10.83
C GLU A 134 15.30 17.72 11.24
N LYS A 135 15.77 18.84 11.83
CA LYS A 135 14.91 19.96 12.19
C LYS A 135 14.21 20.55 10.96
N ALA A 136 14.94 20.76 9.86
CA ALA A 136 14.37 21.25 8.61
C ALA A 136 13.32 20.29 8.02
N GLU A 137 13.55 18.98 8.10
CA GLU A 137 12.58 17.96 7.66
C GLU A 137 11.32 17.96 8.54
N GLN A 138 11.47 18.08 9.86
CA GLN A 138 10.34 18.18 10.79
C GLN A 138 9.52 19.45 10.55
N GLU A 139 10.18 20.59 10.35
CA GLU A 139 9.51 21.85 9.97
C GLU A 139 8.76 21.70 8.64
N ALA A 140 9.37 21.08 7.63
CA ALA A 140 8.70 20.80 6.35
C ALA A 140 7.46 19.90 6.52
N ARG A 141 7.55 18.84 7.35
CA ARG A 141 6.42 17.94 7.64
C ARG A 141 5.27 18.67 8.34
N THR A 142 5.58 19.52 9.33
CA THR A 142 4.55 20.29 10.05
C THR A 142 3.87 21.31 9.15
N VAL A 143 4.63 22.02 8.30
CA VAL A 143 4.07 22.94 7.29
C VAL A 143 3.20 22.20 6.28
N ALA A 144 3.64 21.04 5.78
CA ALA A 144 2.85 20.22 4.87
C ALA A 144 1.54 19.72 5.51
N ALA A 145 1.59 19.28 6.77
CA ALA A 145 0.40 18.87 7.52
C ALA A 145 -0.57 20.04 7.73
N ALA A 146 -0.06 21.22 8.10
CA ALA A 146 -0.87 22.43 8.24
C ALA A 146 -1.54 22.83 6.92
N ARG A 147 -0.82 22.73 5.79
CA ARG A 147 -1.37 23.00 4.45
C ARG A 147 -2.47 22.01 4.06
N ARG A 148 -2.32 20.71 4.37
CA ARG A 148 -3.36 19.70 4.14
C ARG A 148 -4.62 20.01 4.93
N LYS A 149 -4.47 20.30 6.23
CA LYS A 149 -5.60 20.67 7.09
C LYS A 149 -6.33 21.92 6.58
N ALA A 150 -5.60 22.95 6.17
CA ALA A 150 -6.22 24.15 5.61
C ALA A 150 -7.01 23.86 4.32
N ALA A 151 -6.50 22.98 3.45
CA ALA A 151 -7.20 22.56 2.23
C ALA A 151 -8.46 21.73 2.53
N GLU A 152 -8.40 20.84 3.54
CA GLU A 152 -9.56 20.07 4.01
C GLU A 152 -10.64 21.01 4.59
N ASP A 153 -10.26 21.99 5.40
CA ASP A 153 -11.17 22.99 5.96
C ASP A 153 -11.85 23.83 4.86
N GLU A 154 -11.10 24.18 3.81
CA GLU A 154 -11.65 24.90 2.64
C GLU A 154 -12.63 24.02 1.84
N MET A 155 -12.30 22.74 1.64
CA MET A 155 -13.18 21.77 0.99
C MET A 155 -14.48 21.58 1.78
N LEU A 156 -14.41 21.47 3.11
CA LEU A 156 -15.59 21.36 3.97
C LEU A 156 -16.50 22.59 3.85
N LYS A 157 -15.93 23.81 3.80
CA LYS A 157 -16.70 25.04 3.56
C LYS A 157 -17.33 25.06 2.17
N ALA A 158 -16.66 24.55 1.15
CA ALA A 158 -17.22 24.43 -0.20
C ALA A 158 -18.40 23.45 -0.23
N LEU A 159 -18.29 22.30 0.45
CA LEU A 159 -19.37 21.32 0.57
C LEU A 159 -20.57 21.89 1.34
N ALA A 160 -20.34 22.63 2.43
CA ALA A 160 -21.42 23.29 3.17
C ALA A 160 -22.20 24.27 2.28
N ARG A 161 -21.51 25.13 1.52
CA ARG A 161 -22.14 26.04 0.55
C ARG A 161 -22.91 25.29 -0.54
N ALA A 162 -22.36 24.20 -1.07
CA ALA A 162 -23.04 23.39 -2.06
C ALA A 162 -24.34 22.78 -1.51
N ARG A 163 -24.33 22.32 -0.25
CA ARG A 163 -25.52 21.82 0.44
C ARG A 163 -26.60 22.89 0.59
N GLU A 164 -26.22 24.11 0.97
CA GLU A 164 -27.16 25.24 1.08
C GLU A 164 -27.85 25.52 -0.26
N VAL A 165 -27.09 25.56 -1.36
CA VAL A 165 -27.65 25.78 -2.72
C VAL A 165 -28.61 24.65 -3.11
N ILE A 166 -28.33 23.39 -2.77
CA ILE A 166 -29.23 22.27 -3.03
C ILE A 166 -30.54 22.42 -2.25
N GLU A 167 -30.46 22.76 -0.97
CA GLU A 167 -31.65 22.98 -0.14
C GLU A 167 -32.49 24.17 -0.62
N GLU A 168 -31.84 25.25 -1.05
CA GLU A 168 -32.51 26.41 -1.66
C GLU A 168 -33.24 26.01 -2.95
N ARG A 169 -32.58 25.26 -3.85
CA ARG A 169 -33.21 24.73 -5.08
C ARG A 169 -34.40 23.84 -4.77
N ARG A 170 -34.29 22.97 -3.76
CA ARG A 170 -35.41 22.13 -3.29
C ARG A 170 -36.56 22.98 -2.75
N ALA A 171 -36.27 24.00 -1.96
CA ALA A 171 -37.27 24.93 -1.45
C ALA A 171 -37.98 25.69 -2.60
N ASN A 172 -37.22 26.21 -3.56
CA ASN A 172 -37.75 26.90 -4.74
C ASN A 172 -38.61 25.97 -5.60
N ARG A 173 -38.20 24.71 -5.80
CA ARG A 173 -39.01 23.71 -6.53
C ARG A 173 -40.31 23.40 -5.79
N ARG A 174 -40.27 23.20 -4.47
CA ARG A 174 -41.48 23.01 -3.65
C ARG A 174 -42.41 24.23 -3.73
N ALA A 175 -41.87 25.44 -3.69
CA ALA A 175 -42.66 26.65 -3.82
C ALA A 175 -43.28 26.81 -5.21
N ALA A 176 -42.54 26.49 -6.28
CA ALA A 176 -43.06 26.50 -7.66
C ALA A 176 -44.19 25.48 -7.83
N LEU A 177 -44.01 24.24 -7.36
CA LEU A 177 -45.03 23.20 -7.40
C LEU A 177 -46.30 23.63 -6.65
N ARG A 178 -46.17 24.26 -5.47
CA ARG A 178 -47.34 24.80 -4.75
C ARG A 178 -48.10 25.82 -5.58
N ARG A 179 -47.41 26.75 -6.26
CA ARG A 179 -48.05 27.75 -7.14
C ARG A 179 -48.74 27.10 -8.33
N GLU A 180 -48.12 26.11 -8.95
CA GLU A 180 -48.72 25.35 -10.06
C GLU A 180 -50.02 24.66 -9.60
N TRP A 181 -50.02 24.03 -8.43
CA TRP A 181 -51.21 23.37 -7.87
C TRP A 181 -52.33 24.34 -7.48
N GLU A 182 -51.98 25.50 -6.91
CA GLU A 182 -52.95 26.56 -6.61
C GLU A 182 -53.64 27.07 -7.88
N VAL A 183 -52.92 27.15 -9.01
CA VAL A 183 -53.48 27.54 -10.32
C VAL A 183 -54.43 26.47 -10.87
N GLU A 184 -54.18 25.18 -10.60
CA GLU A 184 -55.03 24.07 -11.02
C GLU A 184 -56.29 23.88 -10.14
N GLY A 185 -56.46 24.69 -9.09
CA GLY A 185 -57.63 24.66 -8.21
C GLY A 185 -57.64 23.47 -7.23
N GLN A 186 -56.53 22.77 -7.09
CA GLN A 186 -56.37 21.68 -6.12
C GLN A 186 -55.99 22.23 -4.75
N SER A 187 -56.49 21.58 -3.69
CA SER A 187 -56.30 22.06 -2.32
C SER A 187 -54.89 21.69 -1.81
N PRO A 188 -54.16 22.59 -1.13
CA PRO A 188 -52.89 22.27 -0.46
C PRO A 188 -52.97 21.09 0.52
N ALA A 189 -54.17 20.75 1.02
CA ALA A 189 -54.41 19.59 1.88
C ALA A 189 -54.24 18.25 1.16
N GLU A 190 -54.44 18.19 -0.16
CA GLU A 190 -54.25 16.98 -0.98
C GLU A 190 -52.74 16.73 -1.24
N LEU A 191 -51.93 17.79 -1.21
CA LEU A 191 -50.47 17.77 -1.40
C LEU A 191 -49.72 17.15 -0.20
N ALA A 192 -50.26 17.26 1.01
CA ALA A 192 -49.67 16.65 2.21
C ALA A 192 -49.83 15.12 2.26
N LEU A 193 -50.76 14.55 1.49
CA LEU A 193 -50.97 13.10 1.35
C LEU A 193 -50.00 12.44 0.36
N HIS A 194 -49.29 13.23 -0.45
CA HIS A 194 -48.25 12.77 -1.38
C HIS A 194 -46.85 13.17 -0.90
N VAL A 195 -46.59 13.11 0.40
CA VAL A 195 -45.22 12.97 0.87
C VAL A 195 -44.73 11.61 0.37
N TYR A 196 -43.83 11.60 -0.60
CA TYR A 196 -43.04 10.41 -0.93
C TYR A 196 -42.32 9.99 0.34
N GLN A 197 -42.92 9.09 1.10
CA GLN A 197 -42.18 8.27 2.03
C GLN A 197 -41.30 7.40 1.13
N PRO A 198 -39.96 7.52 1.19
CA PRO A 198 -39.14 6.48 0.61
C PRO A 198 -39.66 5.19 1.21
N LYS A 199 -40.17 4.28 0.36
CA LYS A 199 -40.73 3.01 0.78
C LYS A 199 -39.63 2.28 1.55
N THR A 200 -39.64 2.39 2.88
CA THR A 200 -38.76 1.68 3.82
C THR A 200 -39.38 0.36 4.26
N GLU A 201 -40.57 0.03 3.76
CA GLU A 201 -40.96 -1.37 3.64
C GLU A 201 -39.93 -2.03 2.73
N ALA A 202 -39.10 -2.88 3.33
CA ALA A 202 -38.43 -3.95 2.60
C ALA A 202 -39.51 -4.58 1.73
N ALA A 203 -39.49 -4.25 0.44
CA ALA A 203 -40.42 -4.81 -0.50
C ALA A 203 -40.21 -6.32 -0.40
N ASP A 204 -41.27 -7.06 -0.04
CA ASP A 204 -41.33 -8.49 -0.27
C ASP A 204 -40.76 -8.73 -1.67
N GLU A 205 -39.60 -9.42 -1.73
CA GLU A 205 -38.83 -9.63 -2.96
C GLU A 205 -39.64 -10.37 -4.04
N ASP A 206 -40.84 -10.86 -3.70
CA ASP A 206 -41.63 -11.80 -4.48
C ASP A 206 -42.71 -11.15 -5.39
N THR A 207 -42.85 -9.82 -5.41
CA THR A 207 -43.90 -9.14 -6.23
C THR A 207 -43.41 -8.03 -7.16
N ARG A 208 -42.11 -7.84 -7.36
CA ARG A 208 -41.63 -6.98 -8.45
C ARG A 208 -41.97 -7.68 -9.78
N GLU A 209 -42.88 -7.09 -10.55
CA GLU A 209 -43.05 -7.43 -11.96
C GLU A 209 -41.65 -7.41 -12.62
N PRO A 210 -41.23 -8.51 -13.28
CA PRO A 210 -39.90 -8.58 -13.85
C PRO A 210 -39.77 -7.46 -14.89
N ALA A 211 -38.85 -6.52 -14.65
CA ALA A 211 -38.52 -5.47 -15.60
C ALA A 211 -38.33 -6.12 -16.99
N SER A 212 -39.06 -5.64 -17.99
CA SER A 212 -39.07 -6.22 -19.34
C SER A 212 -37.64 -6.38 -19.88
N GLU A 213 -37.36 -7.52 -20.51
CA GLU A 213 -36.06 -7.75 -21.12
C GLU A 213 -35.83 -6.72 -22.23
N PRO A 214 -34.61 -6.15 -22.35
CA PRO A 214 -34.30 -5.19 -23.41
C PRO A 214 -34.54 -5.86 -24.77
N ILE A 215 -35.40 -5.25 -25.58
CA ILE A 215 -35.87 -5.82 -26.84
C ILE A 215 -34.97 -5.36 -27.99
N THR A 216 -34.40 -4.16 -27.87
CA THR A 216 -33.61 -3.54 -28.93
C THR A 216 -32.11 -3.63 -28.66
N ASP A 217 -31.31 -3.63 -29.73
CA ASP A 217 -29.84 -3.60 -29.62
C ASP A 217 -29.32 -2.30 -28.98
N GLU A 218 -30.05 -1.20 -29.13
CA GLU A 218 -29.74 0.08 -28.48
C GLU A 218 -29.89 -0.01 -26.95
N GLU A 219 -30.98 -0.63 -26.47
CA GLU A 219 -31.19 -0.87 -25.03
C GLU A 219 -30.13 -1.81 -24.46
N LYS A 220 -29.75 -2.86 -25.20
CA LYS A 220 -28.63 -3.73 -24.82
C LYS A 220 -27.32 -2.95 -24.73
N GLY A 221 -27.02 -2.12 -25.73
CA GLY A 221 -25.84 -1.24 -25.73
C GLY A 221 -25.81 -0.30 -24.53
N PHE A 222 -26.91 0.41 -24.27
CA PHE A 222 -27.03 1.30 -23.12
C PHE A 222 -26.85 0.57 -21.78
N ARG A 223 -27.40 -0.64 -21.66
CA ARG A 223 -27.24 -1.48 -20.46
C ARG A 223 -25.79 -1.89 -20.27
N ARG A 224 -25.09 -2.31 -21.33
CA ARG A 224 -23.65 -2.64 -21.28
C ARG A 224 -22.81 -1.45 -20.84
N ASP A 225 -23.03 -0.27 -21.44
CA ASP A 225 -22.32 0.96 -21.09
C ASP A 225 -22.53 1.35 -19.62
N SER A 226 -23.78 1.23 -19.13
CA SER A 226 -24.12 1.49 -17.74
C SER A 226 -23.40 0.52 -16.79
N VAL A 227 -23.41 -0.78 -17.12
CA VAL A 227 -22.73 -1.81 -16.32
C VAL A 227 -21.22 -1.60 -16.31
N ASP A 228 -20.61 -1.24 -17.44
CA ASP A 228 -19.18 -0.92 -17.52
C ASP A 228 -18.82 0.27 -16.62
N GLN A 229 -19.64 1.32 -16.62
CA GLN A 229 -19.43 2.49 -15.77
C GLN A 229 -19.53 2.12 -14.27
N PHE A 230 -20.52 1.32 -13.89
CA PHE A 230 -20.67 0.83 -12.52
C PHE A 230 -19.50 -0.08 -12.12
N ALA A 231 -19.13 -1.05 -12.96
CA ALA A 231 -18.05 -1.99 -12.69
C ALA A 231 -16.68 -1.28 -12.58
N ALA A 232 -16.43 -0.25 -13.41
CA ALA A 232 -15.23 0.58 -13.30
C ALA A 232 -15.19 1.39 -12.00
N SER A 233 -16.33 1.93 -11.58
CA SER A 233 -16.47 2.66 -10.31
C SER A 233 -16.29 1.74 -9.11
N TRP A 234 -16.89 0.54 -9.16
CA TRP A 234 -16.76 -0.51 -8.14
C TRP A 234 -15.30 -0.96 -8.00
N ARG A 235 -14.60 -1.20 -9.11
CA ARG A 235 -13.15 -1.50 -9.10
C ARG A 235 -12.34 -0.41 -8.40
N THR A 236 -12.63 0.86 -8.72
CA THR A 236 -11.93 2.00 -8.10
C THR A 236 -12.18 2.06 -6.58
N ALA A 237 -13.40 1.76 -6.14
CA ALA A 237 -13.74 1.67 -4.72
C ALA A 237 -13.04 0.49 -4.03
N TRP A 238 -12.95 -0.65 -4.71
CA TRP A 238 -12.26 -1.86 -4.23
C TRP A 238 -10.77 -1.60 -4.02
N ASP A 239 -10.09 -1.12 -5.05
CA ASP A 239 -8.65 -0.85 -5.01
C ASP A 239 -8.33 0.26 -3.98
N GLY A 240 -9.25 1.21 -3.80
CA GLY A 240 -9.18 2.26 -2.79
C GLY A 240 -9.61 1.86 -1.36
N LYS A 241 -10.02 0.59 -1.14
CA LYS A 241 -10.51 0.06 0.15
C LYS A 241 -11.65 0.89 0.78
N LYS A 242 -12.57 1.40 -0.05
CA LYS A 242 -13.70 2.23 0.39
C LYS A 242 -14.95 1.37 0.62
N ALA A 243 -15.05 0.72 1.79
CA ALA A 243 -16.11 -0.24 2.11
C ALA A 243 -17.54 0.32 1.90
N GLU A 244 -17.84 1.53 2.38
CA GLU A 244 -19.16 2.15 2.23
C GLU A 244 -19.53 2.38 0.75
N ALA A 245 -18.54 2.75 -0.09
CA ALA A 245 -18.77 2.96 -1.51
C ALA A 245 -19.01 1.63 -2.25
N LEU A 246 -18.35 0.55 -1.83
CA LEU A 246 -18.57 -0.79 -2.38
C LEU A 246 -19.99 -1.27 -2.11
N GLU A 247 -20.45 -1.17 -0.86
CA GLU A 247 -21.79 -1.60 -0.46
C GLU A 247 -22.88 -0.85 -1.24
N TYR A 248 -22.72 0.47 -1.40
CA TYR A 248 -23.64 1.29 -2.19
C TYR A 248 -23.66 0.88 -3.67
N LEU A 249 -22.48 0.68 -4.26
CA LEU A 249 -22.36 0.29 -5.68
C LEU A 249 -22.88 -1.12 -5.92
N GLU A 250 -22.60 -2.07 -5.03
CA GLU A 250 -23.12 -3.43 -5.09
C GLU A 250 -24.65 -3.42 -5.04
N THR A 251 -25.23 -2.66 -4.11
CA THR A 251 -26.69 -2.51 -4.03
C THR A 251 -27.27 -1.95 -5.33
N ALA A 252 -26.63 -0.95 -5.95
CA ALA A 252 -27.06 -0.41 -7.24
C ALA A 252 -26.92 -1.46 -8.37
N MET A 253 -25.82 -2.20 -8.39
CA MET A 253 -25.53 -3.23 -9.40
C MET A 253 -26.48 -4.42 -9.30
N TRP A 254 -26.87 -4.85 -8.09
CA TRP A 254 -27.87 -5.91 -7.88
C TRP A 254 -29.26 -5.54 -8.40
N ASN A 255 -29.56 -4.24 -8.53
CA ASN A 255 -30.80 -3.80 -9.16
C ASN A 255 -30.77 -3.90 -10.71
N ILE A 256 -29.61 -4.17 -11.31
CA ILE A 256 -29.50 -4.42 -12.75
C ILE A 256 -29.80 -5.90 -13.01
N ARG A 257 -30.95 -6.17 -13.62
CA ARG A 257 -31.39 -7.54 -13.95
C ARG A 257 -30.28 -8.30 -14.70
N GLY A 258 -30.03 -9.55 -14.31
CA GLY A 258 -29.05 -10.44 -14.95
C GLY A 258 -27.57 -10.09 -14.68
N LEU A 259 -27.28 -9.05 -13.91
CA LEU A 259 -25.91 -8.77 -13.48
C LEU A 259 -25.57 -9.64 -12.27
N GLU A 260 -24.50 -10.41 -12.38
CA GLU A 260 -24.05 -11.36 -11.37
C GLU A 260 -22.61 -11.07 -10.95
N LEU A 261 -22.37 -11.17 -9.64
CA LEU A 261 -21.03 -11.22 -9.10
C LEU A 261 -20.42 -12.60 -9.37
N ARG A 262 -19.23 -12.63 -9.96
CA ARG A 262 -18.50 -13.87 -10.27
C ARG A 262 -17.28 -14.04 -9.41
N GLY A 263 -17.32 -15.10 -8.60
CA GLY A 263 -16.25 -15.47 -7.70
C GLY A 263 -16.44 -14.92 -6.30
N GLU A 264 -15.88 -15.61 -5.31
CA GLU A 264 -15.80 -15.17 -3.92
C GLU A 264 -14.31 -14.99 -3.56
N PRO A 265 -13.90 -13.87 -2.94
CA PRO A 265 -12.52 -13.70 -2.47
C PRO A 265 -12.05 -14.89 -1.63
N GLY A 266 -10.89 -15.44 -1.97
CA GLY A 266 -10.30 -16.61 -1.32
C GLY A 266 -10.78 -17.96 -1.85
N ALA A 267 -11.82 -18.01 -2.69
CA ALA A 267 -12.29 -19.26 -3.28
C ALA A 267 -11.26 -19.81 -4.28
N ARG A 268 -11.08 -21.14 -4.25
CA ARG A 268 -10.24 -21.87 -5.22
C ARG A 268 -11.11 -22.35 -6.37
N VAL A 269 -10.77 -21.94 -7.58
CA VAL A 269 -11.52 -22.27 -8.81
C VAL A 269 -10.58 -22.68 -9.93
N ALA A 270 -11.12 -23.32 -10.97
CA ALA A 270 -10.38 -23.55 -12.20
C ALA A 270 -10.29 -22.24 -13.00
N PHE A 271 -9.12 -21.93 -13.55
CA PHE A 271 -8.91 -20.75 -14.36
C PHE A 271 -9.73 -20.83 -15.65
N ASP A 272 -10.45 -19.76 -15.97
CA ASP A 272 -11.14 -19.57 -17.25
C ASP A 272 -10.73 -18.21 -17.81
N GLY A 273 -10.01 -18.19 -18.94
CA GLY A 273 -9.53 -16.96 -19.55
C GLY A 273 -10.64 -16.00 -19.98
N ARG A 274 -11.90 -16.45 -20.08
CA ARG A 274 -13.06 -15.59 -20.33
C ARG A 274 -13.42 -14.75 -19.12
N TYR A 275 -13.49 -15.35 -17.94
CA TYR A 275 -14.00 -14.70 -16.72
C TYR A 275 -12.90 -14.24 -15.75
N HIS A 276 -11.69 -14.78 -15.87
CA HIS A 276 -10.59 -14.53 -14.95
C HIS A 276 -9.43 -13.75 -15.61
N GLN A 277 -8.76 -12.93 -14.80
CA GLN A 277 -7.54 -12.23 -15.11
C GLN A 277 -6.47 -12.65 -14.09
N CYS A 278 -5.34 -13.17 -14.57
CA CYS A 278 -4.21 -13.58 -13.75
C CYS A 278 -2.96 -12.85 -14.23
N GLU A 279 -2.16 -12.30 -13.31
CA GLU A 279 -0.90 -11.62 -13.65
C GLU A 279 0.19 -12.63 -14.04
N ALA A 280 0.23 -13.78 -13.37
CA ALA A 280 1.10 -14.89 -13.72
C ALA A 280 0.51 -15.72 -14.88
N PRO A 281 1.35 -16.40 -15.70
CA PRO A 281 0.86 -17.33 -16.71
C PRO A 281 0.02 -18.46 -16.11
N ALA A 282 -1.26 -18.50 -16.47
CA ALA A 282 -2.22 -19.54 -16.11
C ALA A 282 -2.91 -20.05 -17.37
N PHE A 283 -3.12 -21.37 -17.44
CA PHE A 283 -3.86 -22.02 -18.53
C PHE A 283 -5.27 -22.39 -18.08
N THR A 284 -6.22 -22.46 -19.03
CA THR A 284 -7.60 -22.85 -18.70
C THR A 284 -7.61 -24.21 -18.01
N GLY A 285 -8.23 -24.27 -16.82
CA GLY A 285 -8.24 -25.45 -15.95
C GLY A 285 -7.24 -25.41 -14.79
N ASP A 286 -6.23 -24.52 -14.81
CA ASP A 286 -5.28 -24.37 -13.70
C ASP A 286 -6.00 -23.98 -12.40
N ALA A 287 -5.58 -24.50 -11.26
CA ALA A 287 -6.11 -24.10 -9.96
C ALA A 287 -5.63 -22.68 -9.61
N VAL A 288 -6.58 -21.78 -9.36
CA VAL A 288 -6.33 -20.39 -9.00
C VAL A 288 -7.19 -19.99 -7.80
N THR A 289 -6.73 -19.00 -7.05
CA THR A 289 -7.46 -18.41 -5.92
C THR A 289 -7.97 -17.03 -6.33
N ILE A 290 -9.25 -16.76 -6.08
CA ILE A 290 -9.86 -15.46 -6.42
C ILE A 290 -9.39 -14.40 -5.42
N VAL A 291 -8.77 -13.34 -5.93
CA VAL A 291 -8.33 -12.19 -5.13
C VAL A 291 -9.38 -11.09 -5.13
N ARG A 292 -10.02 -10.87 -6.29
CA ARG A 292 -11.11 -9.90 -6.47
C ARG A 292 -12.19 -10.51 -7.35
N PRO A 293 -13.48 -10.40 -6.98
CA PRO A 293 -14.55 -10.90 -7.82
C PRO A 293 -14.70 -10.07 -9.10
N GLY A 294 -15.39 -10.65 -10.08
CA GLY A 294 -15.76 -10.02 -11.34
C GLY A 294 -17.25 -9.74 -11.42
N TRP A 295 -17.68 -9.05 -12.47
CA TRP A 295 -19.08 -8.76 -12.77
C TRP A 295 -19.42 -9.21 -14.18
N VAL A 296 -20.50 -9.99 -14.30
CA VAL A 296 -20.96 -10.57 -15.56
C VAL A 296 -22.43 -10.30 -15.75
N LEU A 297 -22.78 -9.73 -16.91
CA LEU A 297 -24.14 -9.47 -17.32
C LEU A 297 -24.65 -10.61 -18.19
N ASN A 298 -25.66 -11.32 -17.70
CA ASN A 298 -26.40 -12.31 -18.47
C ASN A 298 -27.41 -11.60 -19.39
N GLU A 299 -27.22 -11.78 -20.71
CA GLU A 299 -28.06 -11.21 -21.76
C GLU A 299 -28.92 -12.28 -22.46
N GLY A 300 -29.08 -13.45 -21.84
CA GLY A 300 -29.91 -14.54 -22.35
C GLY A 300 -29.14 -15.50 -23.26
N ALA A 301 -29.77 -15.92 -24.38
CA ALA A 301 -29.19 -16.89 -25.32
C ALA A 301 -27.90 -16.38 -26.00
N ASP A 302 -27.76 -15.07 -26.09
CA ASP A 302 -26.57 -14.40 -26.59
C ASP A 302 -25.58 -14.25 -25.43
N ARG A 303 -24.63 -15.20 -25.35
CA ARG A 303 -23.40 -15.22 -24.52
C ARG A 303 -23.23 -14.09 -23.49
N ASP A 304 -22.95 -14.48 -22.24
CA ASP A 304 -22.59 -13.56 -21.15
C ASP A 304 -21.63 -12.42 -21.55
N TYR A 305 -22.01 -11.20 -21.17
CA TYR A 305 -21.17 -10.01 -21.31
C TYR A 305 -20.35 -9.80 -20.04
N VAL A 306 -19.03 -9.84 -20.16
CA VAL A 306 -18.11 -9.73 -19.02
C VAL A 306 -17.69 -8.27 -18.85
N ALA A 307 -18.36 -7.55 -17.97
CA ALA A 307 -18.05 -6.15 -17.66
C ALA A 307 -16.76 -6.00 -16.85
N LEU A 308 -16.49 -6.94 -15.94
CA LEU A 308 -15.25 -6.97 -15.17
C LEU A 308 -14.81 -8.41 -14.91
N LYS A 309 -13.59 -8.77 -15.32
CA LYS A 309 -13.00 -10.07 -14.99
C LYS A 309 -12.63 -10.14 -13.51
N ALA A 310 -12.82 -11.31 -12.90
CA ALA A 310 -12.31 -11.58 -11.57
C ALA A 310 -10.78 -11.65 -11.61
N VAL A 311 -10.11 -11.07 -10.62
CA VAL A 311 -8.65 -11.18 -10.49
C VAL A 311 -8.34 -12.41 -9.67
N VAL A 312 -7.42 -13.22 -10.18
CA VAL A 312 -7.03 -14.47 -9.55
C VAL A 312 -5.51 -14.56 -9.46
N GLU A 313 -5.05 -15.31 -8.47
CA GLU A 313 -3.64 -15.67 -8.28
C GLU A 313 -3.47 -17.18 -8.43
N LYS A 314 -2.34 -17.60 -8.98
CA LYS A 314 -2.02 -19.03 -9.10
C LYS A 314 -1.83 -19.60 -7.70
N ALA A 315 -2.61 -20.63 -7.37
CA ALA A 315 -2.57 -21.30 -6.06
C ALA A 315 -1.25 -22.05 -5.84
#